data_AF-A0A8C2TV94-F1
#
_entry.id   AF-A0A8C2TV94-F1
#
_cell.length_a   1.000
_cell.length_b   1.000
_cell.length_c   1.000
_cell.angle_alpha   90.00
_cell.angle_beta   90.00
_cell.angle_gamma   90.00
#
_symmetry.space_group_name_H-M   'P 1'
#
loop_
_entity.id
_entity.type
_entity.pdbx_description
1 polymer ?
#
loop_
_entity_poly.entity_id
_entity_poly.type
_entity_poly.pdbx_seq_one_letter_code
_entity_poly.pdbx_strand_id
1 'polypeptide(L)'
;MESEGPSEPGFVGIRFCQDNNMLYPKEDKESRVLLYAQEADSSCIYVNKITHEVDELTQIIADVSQDPTLPRTEDHPCQKCGHKEAVFFQSHSARAEDAMRLYYVCTAPHCGHRWTE
;
A
#
# COMPACT_ATOMS: atom_id res chain seq x y z
N MET A 1 -23.36 14.40 -14.92
CA MET A 1 -23.38 13.36 -13.87
C MET A 1 -22.17 12.51 -14.14
N GLU A 2 -21.07 12.83 -13.48
CA GLU A 2 -19.88 11.98 -13.50
C GLU A 2 -20.26 10.66 -12.85
N SER A 3 -20.09 9.57 -13.58
CA SER A 3 -20.27 8.22 -13.09
C SER A 3 -19.18 7.96 -12.05
N GLU A 4 -19.51 8.07 -10.76
CA GLU A 4 -18.72 7.45 -9.71
C GLU A 4 -18.61 5.97 -10.06
N GLY A 5 -17.39 5.54 -10.40
CA GLY A 5 -17.09 4.14 -10.69
C GLY A 5 -17.50 3.25 -9.51
N PRO A 6 -17.76 1.96 -9.74
CA PRO A 6 -18.08 1.04 -8.65
C PRO A 6 -16.96 1.11 -7.61
N SER A 7 -17.31 1.46 -6.36
CA SER A 7 -16.41 1.46 -5.22
C SER A 7 -15.66 0.13 -5.20
N GLU A 8 -14.34 0.16 -5.45
CA GLU A 8 -13.56 -1.07 -5.47
C GLU A 8 -13.75 -1.81 -4.15
N PRO A 9 -14.00 -3.13 -4.17
CA PRO A 9 -14.04 -3.89 -2.94
C PRO A 9 -12.68 -3.75 -2.25
N GLY A 10 -12.70 -3.20 -1.04
CA GLY A 10 -11.50 -2.99 -0.23
C GLY A 10 -10.79 -4.30 0.11
N PHE A 11 -9.61 -4.18 0.71
CA PHE A 11 -8.86 -5.35 1.17
C PHE A 11 -9.61 -6.07 2.29
N VAL A 12 -9.79 -7.39 2.17
CA VAL A 12 -10.38 -8.23 3.22
C VAL A 12 -9.25 -8.76 4.11
N GLY A 13 -9.14 -8.22 5.33
CA GLY A 13 -8.12 -8.60 6.29
C GLY A 13 -8.41 -9.92 7.01
N ILE A 14 -7.33 -10.59 7.45
CA ILE A 14 -7.41 -11.80 8.30
C ILE A 14 -7.92 -11.39 9.68
N ARG A 15 -8.95 -12.09 10.19
CA ARG A 15 -9.50 -11.87 11.54
C ARG A 15 -9.09 -13.00 12.48
N PHE A 16 -8.80 -12.65 13.73
CA PHE A 16 -8.40 -13.57 14.79
C PHE A 16 -9.35 -13.48 15.97
N CYS A 17 -9.57 -14.59 16.68
CA CYS A 17 -10.21 -14.56 18.00
C CYS A 17 -9.23 -14.04 19.07
N GLN A 18 -9.72 -13.82 20.28
CA GLN A 18 -8.88 -13.40 21.42
C GLN A 18 -7.73 -14.38 21.72
N ASP A 19 -7.89 -15.66 21.36
CA ASP A 19 -6.87 -16.70 21.52
C ASP A 19 -5.91 -16.80 20.32
N ASN A 20 -5.88 -15.81 19.42
CA ASN A 20 -5.04 -15.74 18.23
C ASN A 20 -5.25 -16.86 17.18
N ASN A 21 -6.40 -17.54 17.20
CA ASN A 21 -6.78 -18.47 16.13
C ASN A 21 -7.50 -17.74 14.99
N MET A 22 -7.20 -18.12 13.74
CA MET A 22 -7.82 -17.52 12.56
C MET A 22 -9.31 -17.86 12.48
N LEU A 23 -10.14 -16.84 12.24
CA LEU A 23 -11.59 -16.97 12.12
C LEU A 23 -11.99 -17.23 10.67
N TYR A 24 -12.94 -18.15 10.48
CA TYR A 24 -13.48 -18.49 9.17
C TYR A 24 -14.90 -17.96 9.01
N PRO A 25 -15.28 -17.50 7.80
CA PRO A 25 -16.63 -17.05 7.50
C PRO A 25 -17.62 -18.21 7.60
N LYS A 26 -18.77 -17.96 8.23
CA LYS A 26 -19.89 -18.89 8.38
C LYS A 26 -21.22 -18.16 8.22
N GLU A 27 -22.15 -18.77 7.52
CA GLU A 27 -23.52 -18.27 7.35
C GLU A 27 -24.37 -18.56 8.60
N ASP A 28 -25.13 -17.56 9.06
CA ASP A 28 -26.34 -17.77 9.86
C ASP A 28 -27.58 -17.75 8.95
N LYS A 29 -28.23 -18.91 8.82
CA LYS A 29 -29.33 -19.13 7.87
C LYS A 29 -30.64 -18.47 8.29
N GLU A 30 -30.83 -18.23 9.59
CA GLU A 30 -32.07 -17.67 10.12
C GLU A 30 -32.13 -16.17 9.89
N SER A 31 -31.03 -15.48 10.24
CA SER A 31 -30.90 -14.03 10.12
C SER A 31 -30.32 -13.58 8.77
N ARG A 32 -29.78 -14.51 7.97
CA ARG A 32 -29.11 -14.27 6.67
C ARG A 32 -27.92 -13.31 6.78
N VAL A 33 -27.18 -13.39 7.88
CA VAL A 33 -25.96 -12.61 8.11
C VAL A 33 -24.71 -13.49 8.03
N LEU A 34 -23.59 -12.86 7.66
CA LEU A 34 -22.27 -13.49 7.65
C LEU A 34 -21.61 -13.34 9.02
N LEU A 35 -21.06 -14.44 9.56
CA LEU A 35 -20.39 -14.48 10.86
C LEU A 35 -18.93 -14.94 10.72
N TYR A 36 -18.03 -14.31 11.46
CA TYR A 36 -16.68 -14.80 11.78
C TYR A 36 -16.63 -15.13 13.28
N ALA A 37 -17.52 -15.99 13.78
CA ALA A 37 -17.86 -16.14 15.21
C ALA A 37 -18.49 -14.91 15.89
N GLN A 38 -18.48 -13.75 15.22
CA GLN A 38 -19.24 -12.53 15.50
C GLN A 38 -19.74 -11.94 14.16
N GLU A 39 -20.67 -10.99 14.20
CA GLU A 39 -21.21 -10.34 13.00
C GLU A 39 -20.11 -9.69 12.15
N ALA A 40 -20.17 -9.92 10.83
CA ALA A 40 -19.19 -9.40 9.88
C ALA A 40 -19.58 -8.00 9.39
N ASP A 41 -18.62 -7.07 9.36
CA ASP A 41 -18.85 -5.68 8.89
C ASP A 41 -19.08 -5.58 7.37
N SER A 42 -18.63 -6.59 6.62
CA SER A 42 -18.74 -6.66 5.16
C SER A 42 -19.08 -8.06 4.72
N SER A 43 -19.91 -8.18 3.68
CA SER A 43 -20.24 -9.46 3.04
C SER A 43 -19.14 -9.97 2.11
N CYS A 44 -18.08 -9.19 1.88
CA CYS A 44 -16.96 -9.59 1.03
C CYS A 44 -16.00 -10.50 1.79
N ILE A 45 -15.93 -11.77 1.40
CA ILE A 45 -15.09 -12.80 2.04
C ILE A 45 -13.70 -12.88 1.42
N TYR A 46 -13.61 -12.66 0.11
CA TYR A 46 -12.37 -12.82 -0.65
C TYR A 46 -12.38 -11.88 -1.85
N VAL A 47 -11.25 -11.21 -2.06
CA VAL A 47 -10.99 -10.38 -3.24
C VAL A 47 -9.69 -10.86 -3.85
N ASN A 48 -9.70 -11.12 -5.15
CA ASN A 48 -8.50 -11.34 -5.94
C ASN A 48 -8.31 -10.18 -6.91
N LYS A 49 -7.42 -9.23 -6.57
CA LYS A 49 -7.04 -8.16 -7.49
C LYS A 49 -6.00 -8.72 -8.48
N ILE A 50 -6.47 -9.16 -9.65
CA ILE A 50 -5.64 -9.78 -10.69
C ILE A 50 -4.66 -8.76 -11.29
N THR A 51 -5.15 -7.54 -11.54
CA THR A 51 -4.32 -6.38 -11.88
C THR A 51 -3.88 -5.73 -10.57
N HIS A 52 -2.63 -5.98 -10.21
CA HIS A 52 -2.06 -5.52 -8.95
C HIS A 52 -1.36 -4.19 -9.21
N GLU A 53 -2.11 -3.08 -9.16
CA GLU A 53 -1.54 -1.76 -8.93
C GLU A 53 -1.16 -1.69 -7.45
N VAL A 54 -0.06 -2.36 -7.08
CA VAL A 54 0.55 -2.07 -5.79
C VAL A 54 1.11 -0.67 -5.92
N ASP A 55 0.69 0.23 -5.05
CA ASP A 55 1.44 1.46 -4.88
C ASP A 55 2.83 1.08 -4.35
N GLU A 56 3.82 0.95 -5.24
CA GLU A 56 5.19 0.55 -4.89
C GLU A 56 5.78 1.49 -3.83
N LEU A 57 5.27 2.73 -3.72
CA LEU A 57 5.62 3.66 -2.64
C LEU A 57 5.33 3.10 -1.25
N THR A 58 4.30 2.26 -1.11
CA THR A 58 3.96 1.60 0.17
C THR A 58 4.98 0.56 0.60
N GLN A 59 5.72 -0.01 -0.36
CA GLN A 59 6.79 -0.99 -0.09
C GLN A 59 8.14 -0.32 0.20
N ILE A 60 8.30 0.95 -0.19
CA ILE A 60 9.54 1.69 0.02
C ILE A 60 9.64 2.13 1.48
N ILE A 61 10.69 1.69 2.16
CA ILE A 61 10.99 2.07 3.54
C ILE A 61 11.76 3.40 3.52
N ALA A 62 11.39 4.34 4.39
CA ALA A 62 12.02 5.66 4.43
C ALA A 62 13.53 5.60 4.79
N ASP A 63 13.95 4.60 5.56
CA ASP A 63 15.35 4.41 6.00
C ASP A 63 16.33 4.16 4.86
N VAL A 64 15.82 3.86 3.65
CA VAL A 64 16.62 3.78 2.42
C VAL A 64 17.37 5.07 2.14
N SER A 65 16.91 6.22 2.66
CA SER A 65 17.62 7.51 2.54
C SER A 65 18.98 7.54 3.25
N GLN A 66 19.23 6.59 4.16
CA GLN A 66 20.49 6.49 4.91
C GLN A 66 21.55 5.67 4.18
N ASP A 67 21.19 4.96 3.10
CA ASP A 67 22.13 4.16 2.33
C ASP A 67 23.12 5.08 1.57
N PRO A 68 24.43 5.03 1.87
CA PRO A 68 25.42 5.87 1.21
C PRO A 68 25.73 5.42 -0.23
N THR A 69 25.26 4.25 -0.66
CA THR A 69 25.49 3.71 -2.01
C THR A 69 24.45 4.19 -3.02
N LEU A 70 23.32 4.74 -2.54
CA LEU A 70 22.26 5.25 -3.40
C LEU A 70 22.55 6.68 -3.86
N PRO A 71 22.23 7.01 -5.12
CA PRO A 71 22.46 8.34 -5.66
C PRO A 71 21.51 9.36 -5.03
N ARG A 72 21.99 10.60 -4.91
CA ARG A 72 21.26 11.75 -4.37
C ARG A 72 21.12 12.83 -5.42
N THR A 73 20.03 13.57 -5.38
CA THR A 73 19.76 14.73 -6.23
C THR A 73 19.18 15.88 -5.41
N GLU A 74 19.44 17.11 -5.83
CA GLU A 74 18.80 18.33 -5.32
C GLU A 74 17.78 18.93 -6.31
N ASP A 75 17.62 18.31 -7.49
CA ASP A 75 16.81 18.84 -8.59
C ASP A 75 15.31 18.66 -8.33
N HIS A 76 14.95 17.67 -7.51
CA HIS A 76 13.55 17.33 -7.18
C HIS A 76 13.28 17.61 -5.70
N PRO A 77 12.86 18.84 -5.34
CA PRO A 77 12.58 19.19 -3.95
C PRO A 77 11.34 18.46 -3.43
N CYS A 78 11.40 18.07 -2.16
CA CYS A 78 10.32 17.37 -1.48
C CYS A 78 9.04 18.22 -1.42
N GLN A 79 7.94 17.71 -1.96
CA GLN A 79 6.64 18.40 -1.96
C GLN A 79 6.02 18.57 -0.57
N LYS A 80 6.47 17.78 0.43
CA LYS A 80 5.93 17.80 1.79
C LYS A 80 6.62 18.82 2.71
N CYS A 81 7.95 18.89 2.66
CA CYS A 81 8.74 19.73 3.59
C CYS A 81 9.59 20.80 2.90
N GLY A 82 9.68 20.79 1.56
CA GLY A 82 10.51 21.73 0.79
C GLY A 82 12.02 21.47 0.87
N HIS A 83 12.45 20.39 1.53
CA HIS A 83 13.86 19.98 1.52
C HIS A 83 14.30 19.58 0.12
N LYS A 84 15.50 20.00 -0.29
CA LYS A 84 15.97 19.85 -1.67
C LYS A 84 16.52 18.47 -1.97
N GLU A 85 17.21 17.85 -0.99
CA GLU A 85 17.91 16.60 -1.22
C GLU A 85 16.94 15.40 -1.14
N ALA A 86 17.02 14.54 -2.14
CA ALA A 86 16.30 13.28 -2.23
C ALA A 86 17.24 12.17 -2.70
N VAL A 87 17.09 10.98 -2.11
CA VAL A 87 17.67 9.74 -2.65
C VAL A 87 16.73 9.21 -3.72
N PHE A 88 17.28 8.67 -4.80
CA PHE A 88 16.46 8.06 -5.85
C PHE A 88 16.98 6.70 -6.31
N PHE A 89 16.07 5.86 -6.80
CA PHE A 89 16.38 4.52 -7.31
C PHE A 89 15.25 4.00 -8.22
N GLN A 90 15.55 2.96 -9.00
CA GLN A 90 14.56 2.20 -9.76
C GLN A 90 14.14 0.98 -8.96
N SER A 91 12.86 0.57 -9.03
CA SER A 91 12.44 -0.64 -8.32
C SER A 91 13.09 -1.88 -8.94
N HIS A 92 13.37 -2.88 -8.10
CA HIS A 92 13.86 -4.19 -8.53
C HIS A 92 12.72 -5.13 -8.98
N SER A 93 11.51 -4.60 -9.19
CA SER A 93 10.37 -5.44 -9.52
C SER A 93 10.57 -6.04 -10.92
N ALA A 94 10.33 -7.35 -11.05
CA ALA A 94 10.52 -8.07 -12.33
C ALA A 94 9.42 -7.73 -13.37
N ARG A 95 8.57 -6.74 -13.08
CA ARG A 95 7.48 -6.31 -13.96
C ARG A 95 8.04 -5.31 -14.96
N ALA A 96 7.99 -5.67 -16.23
CA ALA A 96 8.63 -4.93 -17.32
C ALA A 96 8.08 -3.49 -17.51
N GLU A 97 6.89 -3.20 -16.99
CA GLU A 97 6.23 -1.89 -17.12
C GLU A 97 6.84 -0.84 -16.17
N ASP A 98 7.45 -1.25 -15.05
CA ASP A 98 8.03 -0.37 -14.02
C ASP A 98 9.53 -0.10 -14.19
N ALA A 99 10.17 -0.72 -15.19
CA ALA A 99 11.62 -0.74 -15.35
C ALA A 99 12.29 0.62 -15.65
N MET A 100 11.51 1.69 -15.84
CA MET A 100 12.03 3.04 -16.11
C MET A 100 11.56 4.10 -15.12
N ARG A 101 10.78 3.72 -14.10
CA ARG A 101 10.25 4.68 -13.13
C ARG A 101 11.26 4.97 -12.03
N LEU A 102 11.44 6.25 -11.70
CA LEU A 102 12.28 6.68 -10.59
C LEU A 102 11.42 6.91 -9.34
N TYR A 103 11.90 6.35 -8.23
CA TYR A 103 11.37 6.57 -6.90
C TYR A 103 12.27 7.52 -6.15
N TYR A 104 11.67 8.45 -5.40
CA TYR A 104 12.37 9.45 -4.63
C TYR A 104 12.00 9.35 -3.16
N VAL A 105 12.99 9.52 -2.28
CA VAL A 105 12.81 9.55 -0.82
C VAL A 105 13.54 10.75 -0.25
N CYS A 106 12.81 11.59 0.49
CA CYS A 106 13.38 12.79 1.11
C CYS A 106 14.38 12.41 2.20
N THR A 107 15.56 13.04 2.19
CA THR A 107 16.62 12.77 3.18
C THR A 107 16.48 13.59 4.47
N ALA A 108 15.54 14.54 4.51
CA ALA A 108 15.31 15.36 5.70
C ALA A 108 14.90 14.50 6.91
N PRO A 109 15.53 14.72 8.09
CA PRO A 109 15.14 14.04 9.32
C PRO A 109 13.64 14.20 9.57
N HIS A 110 12.97 13.10 9.90
CA HIS A 110 11.53 13.03 10.20
C HIS A 110 10.58 13.37 9.03
N CYS A 111 11.05 13.56 7.80
CA CYS A 111 10.15 13.73 6.65
C CYS A 111 9.64 12.38 6.12
N GLY A 112 10.57 11.52 5.66
CA GLY A 112 10.28 10.19 5.11
C GLY A 112 9.26 10.20 3.97
N HIS A 113 9.10 11.33 3.29
CA HIS A 113 8.19 11.44 2.15
C HIS A 113 8.77 10.67 0.97
N ARG A 114 7.91 9.89 0.34
CA ARG A 114 8.20 9.02 -0.79
C ARG A 114 7.28 9.43 -1.92
N TRP A 115 7.85 9.63 -3.10
CA TRP A 115 7.09 9.99 -4.28
C TRP A 115 7.78 9.44 -5.52
N THR A 116 7.12 9.59 -6.64
CA THR A 116 7.61 9.20 -7.95
C THR A 116 7.17 10.26 -8.95
N GLU A 117 7.96 10.46 -10.01
CA GLU A 117 7.53 11.21 -11.20
C GLU A 117 6.87 10.30 -12.23
#